data_AF-A0A8S3X8Q3-F1
#
_entry.id   AF-A0A8S3X8Q3-F1
#
_cell.length_a   1.000
_cell.length_b   1.000
_cell.length_c   1.000
_cell.angle_alpha   90.00
_cell.angle_beta   90.00
_cell.angle_gamma   90.00
#
_symmetry.space_group_name_H-M   'P 1'
#
loop_
_entity.id
_entity.type
_entity.pdbx_description
1 polymer ?
#
loop_
_entity_poly.entity_id
_entity_poly.type
_entity_poly.pdbx_seq_one_letter_code
_entity_poly.pdbx_strand_id
1 'polypeptide(L)'
;MDDIQQLSRSRAAHKGKLTQFTNFIDNLSTPLNADGVINLELRIENIIATYDKFDSIQTELESLSEDTDSQILERAKFGEPYFESLARAKGLVKAFSNEHITPEAKPSHSECID
;
A
#
# COMPACT_ATOMS: atom_id res chain seq x y z
N MET A 1 -3.56 -3.35 -31.99
CA MET A 1 -2.35 -2.50 -31.81
C MET A 1 -2.66 -1.26 -30.97
N ASP A 2 -3.81 -0.60 -31.17
CA ASP A 2 -4.24 0.56 -30.37
C ASP A 2 -4.50 0.18 -28.89
N ASP A 3 -5.11 -0.99 -28.63
CA ASP A 3 -5.39 -1.47 -27.27
C ASP A 3 -4.13 -1.66 -26.41
N ILE A 4 -3.08 -2.29 -26.95
CA ILE A 4 -1.80 -2.48 -26.24
C ILE A 4 -1.18 -1.13 -25.89
N GLN A 5 -1.24 -0.15 -26.80
CA GLN A 5 -0.73 1.20 -26.53
C GLN A 5 -1.55 1.91 -25.47
N GLN A 6 -2.88 1.81 -25.51
CA GLN A 6 -3.77 2.38 -24.51
C GLN A 6 -3.54 1.75 -23.13
N LEU A 7 -3.48 0.43 -23.06
CA LEU A 7 -3.19 -0.32 -21.83
C LEU A 7 -1.80 0.05 -21.28
N SER A 8 -0.79 0.17 -22.14
CA SER A 8 0.56 0.59 -21.74
C SER A 8 0.58 2.00 -21.15
N ARG A 9 -0.17 2.94 -21.74
CA ARG A 9 -0.34 4.30 -21.20
C ARG A 9 -1.06 4.27 -19.85
N SER A 10 -2.13 3.47 -19.73
CA SER A 10 -2.87 3.28 -18.47
C SER A 10 -1.96 2.72 -17.38
N ARG A 11 -1.21 1.65 -17.67
CA ARG A 11 -0.21 1.07 -16.78
C ARG A 11 0.80 2.11 -16.30
N ALA A 12 1.33 2.93 -17.20
CA ALA A 12 2.29 3.97 -16.85
C ALA A 12 1.72 4.98 -15.84
N ALA A 13 0.44 5.35 -15.96
CA ALA A 13 -0.23 6.21 -14.99
C ALA A 13 -0.31 5.55 -13.59
N HIS A 14 -0.59 4.25 -13.52
CA HIS A 14 -0.59 3.50 -12.25
C HIS A 14 0.82 3.38 -11.64
N LYS A 15 1.86 3.16 -12.47
CA LYS A 15 3.27 3.23 -12.03
C LYS A 15 3.60 4.59 -11.40
N GLY A 16 3.13 5.69 -12.01
CA GLY A 16 3.31 7.03 -11.46
C GLY A 16 2.67 7.23 -10.08
N LYS A 17 1.48 6.65 -9.86
CA LYS A 17 0.83 6.68 -8.53
C LYS A 17 1.62 5.90 -7.48
N LEU A 18 2.17 4.74 -7.85
CA LEU A 18 3.05 3.98 -6.97
C LEU A 18 4.31 4.78 -6.62
N THR A 19 4.95 5.42 -7.59
CA THR A 19 6.09 6.31 -7.33
C THR A 19 5.74 7.42 -6.33
N GLN A 20 4.58 8.06 -6.48
CA GLN A 20 4.13 9.09 -5.53
C GLN A 20 3.92 8.53 -4.11
N PHE A 21 3.35 7.32 -4.00
CA PHE A 21 3.16 6.67 -2.71
C PHE A 21 4.49 6.28 -2.06
N THR A 22 5.40 5.64 -2.80
CA THR A 22 6.74 5.29 -2.31
C THR A 22 7.49 6.54 -1.86
N ASN A 23 7.51 7.60 -2.66
CA ASN A 23 8.14 8.87 -2.28
C ASN A 23 7.51 9.47 -1.01
N PHE A 24 6.20 9.37 -0.84
CA PHE A 24 5.55 9.82 0.39
C PHE A 24 6.06 9.04 1.62
N ILE A 25 6.15 7.70 1.52
CA ILE A 25 6.66 6.85 2.60
C ILE A 25 8.13 7.17 2.91
N ASP A 26 8.96 7.35 1.88
CA ASP A 26 10.40 7.61 2.05
C ASP A 26 10.69 8.97 2.70
N ASN A 27 9.79 9.94 2.53
CA ASN A 27 9.92 11.29 3.10
C ASN A 27 9.06 11.49 4.37
N LEU A 28 8.47 10.43 4.91
CA LEU A 28 7.59 10.53 6.05
C LEU A 28 8.40 10.69 7.35
N SER A 29 8.14 11.77 8.09
CA SER A 29 8.76 11.99 9.40
C SER A 29 8.04 11.21 10.50
N THR A 30 8.80 10.49 11.31
CA THR A 30 8.31 9.74 12.48
C THR A 30 8.79 10.37 13.80
N PRO A 31 8.04 10.27 14.92
CA PRO A 31 6.77 9.55 15.07
C PRO A 31 5.58 10.30 14.43
N LEU A 32 4.57 9.56 14.01
CA LEU A 32 3.35 10.13 13.45
C LEU A 32 2.39 10.56 14.56
N ASN A 33 1.66 11.66 14.32
CA ASN A 33 0.48 12.02 15.10
C ASN A 33 -0.79 11.37 14.51
N ALA A 34 -1.92 11.52 15.19
CA ALA A 34 -3.20 10.91 14.77
C ALA A 34 -3.59 11.30 13.33
N ASP A 35 -3.48 12.58 12.96
CA ASP A 35 -3.79 13.05 11.61
C ASP A 35 -2.85 12.45 10.55
N GLY A 36 -1.57 12.30 10.90
CA GLY A 36 -0.57 11.66 10.05
C GLY A 36 -0.87 10.18 9.79
N VAL A 37 -1.36 9.47 10.82
CA VAL A 37 -1.79 8.06 10.68
C VAL A 37 -3.04 7.95 9.83
N ILE A 38 -4.07 8.77 10.07
CA ILE A 38 -5.28 8.79 9.25
C ILE A 38 -4.93 9.08 7.78
N ASN A 39 -4.03 10.06 7.53
CA ASN A 39 -3.58 10.34 6.16
C ASN A 39 -2.88 9.14 5.52
N LEU A 40 -2.05 8.44 6.28
CA LEU A 40 -1.34 7.26 5.83
C LEU A 40 -2.30 6.10 5.51
N GLU A 41 -3.33 5.88 6.34
CA GLU A 41 -4.37 4.87 6.11
C GLU A 41 -5.15 5.14 4.82
N LEU A 42 -5.58 6.39 4.58
CA LEU A 42 -6.25 6.78 3.34
C LEU A 42 -5.38 6.52 2.10
N ARG A 43 -4.06 6.74 2.20
CA ARG A 43 -3.11 6.44 1.12
C ARG A 43 -2.90 4.94 0.93
N ILE A 44 -2.91 4.16 2.02
CA ILE A 44 -2.87 2.69 1.97
C ILE A 44 -4.08 2.15 1.18
N GLU A 45 -5.29 2.61 1.49
CA GLU A 45 -6.49 2.21 0.76
C GLU A 45 -6.39 2.57 -0.73
N ASN A 46 -5.90 3.77 -1.03
CA ASN A 46 -5.73 4.22 -2.41
C ASN A 46 -4.72 3.37 -3.20
N ILE A 47 -3.59 3.00 -2.59
CA ILE A 47 -2.55 2.23 -3.28
C ILE A 47 -2.97 0.77 -3.49
N ILE A 48 -3.74 0.18 -2.56
CA ILE A 48 -4.33 -1.15 -2.74
C ILE A 48 -5.24 -1.16 -3.97
N ALA A 49 -6.18 -0.21 -4.06
CA ALA A 49 -7.05 -0.08 -5.23
C ALA A 49 -6.29 0.26 -6.53
N THR A 50 -5.11 0.88 -6.42
CA THR A 50 -4.22 1.14 -7.56
C THR A 50 -3.54 -0.13 -8.05
N TYR A 51 -3.13 -1.01 -7.14
CA TYR A 51 -2.54 -2.31 -7.47
C TYR A 51 -3.54 -3.21 -8.19
N ASP A 52 -4.77 -3.33 -7.71
CA ASP A 52 -5.80 -4.15 -8.36
C ASP A 52 -6.04 -3.74 -9.82
N LYS A 53 -6.05 -2.42 -10.09
CA LYS A 53 -6.18 -1.89 -11.44
C LYS A 53 -4.95 -2.17 -12.30
N PHE A 54 -3.75 -1.99 -11.73
CA PHE A 54 -2.52 -2.34 -12.42
C PHE A 54 -2.49 -3.83 -12.77
N ASP A 55 -2.84 -4.71 -11.83
CA ASP A 55 -2.83 -6.16 -11.98
C ASP A 55 -3.75 -6.62 -13.12
N SER A 56 -4.95 -6.06 -13.19
CA SER A 56 -5.88 -6.31 -14.30
C SER A 56 -5.30 -5.87 -15.65
N ILE A 57 -4.76 -4.65 -15.74
CA ILE A 57 -4.16 -4.12 -16.99
C ILE A 57 -2.94 -4.95 -17.41
N GLN A 58 -2.11 -5.32 -16.45
CA GLN A 58 -0.88 -6.06 -16.69
C GLN A 58 -1.17 -7.48 -17.17
N THR A 59 -2.20 -8.12 -16.61
CA THR A 59 -2.70 -9.44 -17.07
C THR A 59 -3.20 -9.36 -18.52
N GLU A 60 -3.93 -8.31 -18.87
CA GLU A 60 -4.39 -8.10 -20.25
C GLU A 60 -3.21 -7.89 -21.21
N LEU A 61 -2.23 -7.07 -20.83
CA LEU A 61 -1.00 -6.88 -21.61
C LEU A 61 -0.21 -8.19 -21.80
N GLU A 62 -0.09 -9.01 -20.76
CA GLU A 62 0.57 -10.33 -20.84
C GLU A 62 -0.15 -11.28 -21.80
N SER A 63 -1.49 -11.17 -21.92
CA SER A 63 -2.29 -11.97 -22.83
C SER A 63 -2.26 -11.49 -24.29
N LEU A 64 -2.04 -10.19 -24.52
CA LEU A 64 -2.11 -9.56 -25.85
C LEU A 64 -0.72 -9.33 -26.49
N SER A 65 0.34 -9.27 -25.69
CA SER A 65 1.71 -8.97 -26.12
C SER A 65 2.43 -10.21 -26.62
N GLU A 66 3.07 -10.12 -27.79
CA GLU A 66 3.98 -11.15 -28.29
C GLU A 66 5.29 -11.21 -27.48
N ASP A 67 5.67 -10.11 -26.83
CA ASP A 67 6.83 -10.04 -25.93
C ASP A 67 6.38 -10.28 -24.47
N THR A 68 6.13 -11.54 -24.12
CA THR A 68 5.65 -11.94 -22.78
C THR A 68 6.72 -11.70 -21.70
N ASP A 69 8.00 -11.93 -22.01
CA ASP A 69 9.11 -11.78 -21.05
C ASP A 69 9.22 -10.34 -20.55
N SER A 70 9.13 -9.35 -21.44
CA SER A 70 9.11 -7.94 -21.03
C SER A 70 7.89 -7.60 -20.18
N GLN A 71 6.72 -8.20 -20.45
CA GLN A 71 5.54 -7.96 -19.62
C GLN A 71 5.70 -8.56 -18.22
N ILE A 72 6.20 -9.79 -18.09
CA ILE A 72 6.51 -10.40 -16.78
C ILE A 72 7.48 -9.53 -15.99
N LEU A 73 8.50 -8.97 -16.65
CA LEU A 73 9.45 -8.07 -16.01
C LEU A 73 8.79 -6.76 -15.53
N GLU A 74 7.85 -6.20 -16.30
CA GLU A 74 7.10 -5.01 -15.89
C GLU A 74 6.22 -5.25 -14.67
N ARG A 75 5.67 -6.46 -14.52
CA ARG A 75 4.95 -6.87 -13.31
C ARG A 75 5.85 -6.84 -12.09
N ALA A 76 7.05 -7.43 -12.17
CA ALA A 76 8.01 -7.43 -11.07
C ALA A 76 8.41 -6.00 -10.67
N LYS A 77 8.73 -5.15 -11.66
CA LYS A 77 9.10 -3.73 -11.44
C LYS A 77 8.04 -2.89 -10.73
N PHE A 78 6.78 -3.29 -10.79
CA PHE A 78 5.70 -2.64 -10.03
C PHE A 78 5.46 -3.34 -8.69
N GLY A 79 5.43 -4.68 -8.68
CA GLY A 79 5.09 -5.49 -7.52
C GLY A 79 6.07 -5.31 -6.36
N GLU A 80 7.38 -5.33 -6.63
CA GLU A 80 8.43 -5.19 -5.61
C GLU A 80 8.27 -3.89 -4.79
N PRO A 81 8.34 -2.69 -5.40
CA PRO A 81 8.19 -1.44 -4.64
C PRO A 81 6.78 -1.26 -4.05
N TYR A 82 5.75 -1.87 -4.64
CA TYR A 82 4.40 -1.84 -4.07
C TYR A 82 4.34 -2.56 -2.73
N PHE A 83 4.77 -3.83 -2.69
CA PHE A 83 4.67 -4.62 -1.46
C PHE A 83 5.60 -4.08 -0.38
N GLU A 84 6.81 -3.62 -0.74
CA GLU A 84 7.74 -3.00 0.20
C GLU A 84 7.17 -1.72 0.83
N SER A 85 6.68 -0.78 0.02
CA SER A 85 6.11 0.47 0.52
C SER A 85 4.81 0.23 1.29
N LEU A 86 3.96 -0.70 0.86
CA LEU A 86 2.73 -1.05 1.57
C LEU A 86 3.02 -1.68 2.94
N ALA A 87 4.00 -2.58 3.02
CA ALA A 87 4.41 -3.20 4.27
C ALA A 87 4.96 -2.16 5.26
N ARG A 88 5.84 -1.27 4.79
CA ARG A 88 6.36 -0.15 5.61
C ARG A 88 5.22 0.73 6.13
N ALA A 89 4.31 1.14 5.25
CA ALA A 89 3.14 1.94 5.61
C ALA A 89 2.27 1.27 6.69
N LYS A 90 1.89 0.00 6.49
CA LYS A 90 1.10 -0.77 7.48
C LYS A 90 1.86 -0.95 8.81
N GLY A 91 3.17 -1.12 8.75
CA GLY A 91 4.03 -1.20 9.94
C GLY A 91 3.98 0.07 10.79
N LEU A 92 4.02 1.25 10.16
CA LEU A 92 3.93 2.55 10.84
C LEU A 92 2.56 2.76 11.50
N VAL A 93 1.46 2.40 10.82
CA VAL A 93 0.12 2.44 11.40
C VAL A 93 0.04 1.54 12.64
N LYS A 94 0.54 0.31 12.54
CA LYS A 94 0.56 -0.65 13.65
C LYS A 94 1.40 -0.16 14.83
N ALA A 95 2.56 0.45 14.56
CA ALA A 95 3.43 1.01 15.61
C ALA A 95 2.69 2.09 16.42
N PHE A 96 2.00 3.01 15.73
CA PHE A 96 1.19 4.02 16.40
C PHE A 96 0.05 3.42 17.23
N SER A 97 -0.68 2.42 16.69
CA SER A 97 -1.73 1.75 17.46
C SER A 97 -1.19 1.10 18.73
N ASN A 98 -0.02 0.46 18.66
CA ASN A 98 0.59 -0.19 19.82
C ASN A 98 1.05 0.82 20.90
N GLU A 99 1.50 2.01 20.52
CA GLU A 99 1.88 3.08 21.45
C GLU A 99 0.66 3.69 22.16
N HIS A 100 -0.53 3.59 21.56
CA HIS A 100 -1.77 4.19 22.07
C HIS A 100 -2.78 3.19 22.66
N ILE A 101 -2.49 1.89 22.66
CA ILE A 101 -3.23 0.92 23.49
C ILE A 101 -2.84 1.17 24.96
N THR A 102 -3.74 1.81 25.70
CA THR A 102 -3.69 1.83 27.16
C THR A 102 -3.88 0.40 27.67
N PRO A 103 -3.05 -0.11 28.61
CA PRO A 103 -3.36 -1.37 29.27
C PRO A 103 -4.64 -1.14 30.08
N GLU A 104 -5.73 -1.80 29.67
CA GLU A 104 -7.00 -1.79 30.40
C GLU A 104 -6.73 -2.07 31.88
N ALA A 105 -7.15 -1.12 32.73
CA ALA A 105 -7.06 -1.25 34.17
C ALA A 105 -7.77 -2.54 34.59
N LYS A 106 -7.00 -3.48 35.16
CA LYS A 106 -7.56 -4.69 35.77
C LYS A 106 -8.65 -4.27 36.77
N PRO A 107 -9.83 -4.90 36.77
CA PRO A 107 -10.83 -4.64 37.79
C PRO A 107 -10.24 -5.05 39.14
N SER A 108 -10.09 -4.07 40.03
CA SER A 108 -9.80 -4.30 41.44
C SER A 108 -10.94 -5.12 42.01
N HIS A 109 -10.70 -6.40 42.30
CA HIS A 109 -11.61 -7.21 43.09
C HIS A 109 -11.78 -6.54 44.45
N SER A 110 -12.94 -5.91 44.67
CA SER A 110 -13.40 -5.54 46.00
C SER A 110 -13.72 -6.84 46.73
N GLU A 111 -12.81 -7.29 47.58
CA GLU A 111 -13.12 -8.30 48.60
C GLU A 111 -14.09 -7.66 49.60
N CYS A 112 -15.38 -7.95 49.43
CA CYS A 112 -16.31 -7.96 50.54
C CYS A 112 -16.29 -9.38 51.11
N ILE A 113 -15.76 -9.53 52.32
CA ILE A 113 -16.01 -10.69 53.18
C ILE A 113 -16.65 -10.14 54.46
N ASP A 114 -17.70 -10.85 54.87
CA ASP A 114 -18.77 -10.50 55.82
C ASP A 114 -18.34 -10.08 57.23
#